data_AF-D1P3F1-F1
#
_entry.id   AF-D1P3F1-F1
#
_cell.length_a   1.000
_cell.length_b   1.000
_cell.length_c   1.000
_cell.angle_alpha   90.00
_cell.angle_beta   90.00
_cell.angle_gamma   90.00
#
_symmetry.space_group_name_H-M   'P 1'
#
loop_
_entity.id
_entity.type
_entity.pdbx_description
1 polymer ?
#
loop_
_entity_poly.entity_id
_entity_poly.type
_entity_poly.pdbx_seq_one_letter_code
_entity_poly.pdbx_strand_id
1 'polypeptide(L)' 'MVGNKWQISDELWEKMAPLIPEHRTQHPLGTHRKRVDNRAAMNAIFFLLRTGG' A
#
# COMPACT_ATOMS: atom_id res chain seq x y z
N MET A 1 16.38 -11.81 -7.34
CA MET A 1 15.20 -11.17 -7.95
C MET A 1 15.47 -9.67 -7.97
N VAL A 2 15.41 -9.03 -9.14
CA VAL A 2 15.71 -7.60 -9.27
C VAL A 2 14.61 -6.84 -8.54
N GLY A 3 14.90 -6.39 -7.32
CA GLY A 3 14.03 -5.47 -6.60
C GLY A 3 13.84 -4.24 -7.47
N ASN A 4 12.62 -4.00 -7.91
CA ASN A 4 12.27 -2.80 -8.65
C ASN A 4 12.69 -1.62 -7.76
N LYS A 5 13.66 -0.81 -8.20
CA LYS A 5 14.36 0.23 -7.38
C LYS A 5 13.42 1.21 -6.66
N TRP A 6 12.16 1.21 -7.08
CA TRP A 6 11.09 2.13 -6.74
C TRP A 6 9.93 1.46 -5.98
N GLN A 7 10.07 0.18 -5.62
CA GLN A 7 9.09 -0.57 -4.83
C GLN A 7 9.71 -1.00 -3.49
N ILE A 8 8.84 -1.20 -2.51
CA ILE A 8 9.22 -1.68 -1.18
C ILE A 8 9.63 -3.16 -1.32
N SER A 9 10.75 -3.57 -0.73
CA SER A 9 11.15 -4.99 -0.72
C SER A 9 10.13 -5.87 0.00
N ASP A 10 10.08 -7.16 -0.33
CA ASP A 10 9.15 -8.09 0.32
C ASP A 10 9.49 -8.25 1.82
N GLU A 11 10.77 -8.30 2.17
CA GLU A 11 11.23 -8.35 3.58
C GLU A 11 10.75 -7.14 4.41
N LEU A 12 10.73 -5.95 3.80
CA LEU A 12 10.25 -4.75 4.47
C LEU A 12 8.72 -4.75 4.57
N TRP A 13 8.06 -5.26 3.54
CA TRP A 13 6.61 -5.41 3.52
C TRP A 13 6.11 -6.36 4.59
N GLU A 14 6.74 -7.51 4.75
CA GLU A 14 6.36 -8.52 5.74
C GLU A 14 6.35 -7.95 7.16
N LYS A 15 7.23 -6.99 7.44
CA LYS A 15 7.27 -6.28 8.72
C LYS A 15 6.19 -5.20 8.83
N MET A 16 5.85 -4.53 7.73
CA MET A 16 4.88 -3.42 7.72
C MET A 16 3.43 -3.87 7.61
N ALA A 17 3.14 -4.85 6.77
CA ALA A 17 1.79 -5.35 6.49
C ALA A 17 0.96 -5.65 7.76
N PRO A 18 1.49 -6.36 8.79
CA PRO A 18 0.73 -6.63 10.00
C PRO A 18 0.44 -5.39 10.86
N LEU A 19 1.16 -4.28 10.65
CA LEU A 19 0.92 -3.02 11.36
C LEU A 19 -0.24 -2.23 10.74
N ILE A 20 -0.67 -2.59 9.52
CA ILE A 20 -1.78 -1.92 8.85
C ILE A 20 -3.09 -2.45 9.44
N PRO A 21 -3.95 -1.58 9.99
CA PRO A 21 -5.21 -2.01 10.57
C PRO A 21 -6.10 -2.72 9.55
N GLU A 22 -6.79 -3.76 10.00
CA GLU A 22 -7.81 -4.43 9.19
C GLU A 22 -8.87 -3.43 8.73
N HIS A 23 -9.23 -3.52 7.46
CA HIS A 23 -10.25 -2.64 6.91
C HIS A 23 -11.64 -3.11 7.30
N ARG A 24 -12.38 -2.25 8.01
CA ARG A 24 -13.82 -2.42 8.20
C ARG A 24 -14.56 -1.61 7.14
N THR A 25 -15.21 -2.30 6.20
CA THR A 25 -16.15 -1.65 5.30
C THR A 25 -17.53 -1.63 5.97
N GLN A 26 -17.97 -0.45 6.42
CA GLN A 26 -19.30 -0.24 7.02
C GLN A 26 -20.04 0.91 6.34
N HIS A 27 -19.95 1.01 5.00
CA HIS A 27 -20.67 2.09 4.32
C HIS A 27 -22.06 1.63 3.86
N PRO A 28 -23.14 2.20 4.41
CA PRO A 28 -24.50 1.73 4.19
C PRO A 28 -24.98 1.86 2.74
N LEU A 29 -24.47 2.84 1.99
CA LEU A 29 -24.87 3.05 0.59
C LEU A 29 -23.97 2.32 -0.42
N GLY A 30 -22.82 1.78 0.01
CA GLY A 30 -21.90 1.07 -0.90
C GLY A 30 -21.34 1.88 -2.09
N THR A 31 -21.54 3.20 -2.15
CA THR A 31 -21.21 4.05 -3.32
C THR A 31 -19.74 4.47 -3.43
N HIS A 32 -18.82 3.84 -2.70
CA HIS A 32 -17.40 4.21 -2.73
C HIS A 32 -16.64 3.47 -3.82
N ARG A 33 -15.59 4.11 -4.32
CA ARG A 33 -14.62 3.46 -5.20
C ARG A 33 -14.01 2.25 -4.50
N LYS A 34 -13.75 1.18 -5.27
CA LYS A 34 -13.06 0.00 -4.76
C LYS A 34 -11.75 0.41 -4.10
N ARG A 35 -11.49 -0.17 -2.93
CA ARG A 35 -10.25 0.06 -2.19
C ARG A 35 -9.05 -0.41 -3.01
N VAL A 36 -8.00 0.38 -3.00
CA VAL A 36 -6.70 0.01 -3.55
C VAL A 36 -6.00 -0.93 -2.57
N ASP A 37 -5.36 -1.96 -3.10
CA ASP A 37 -4.55 -2.88 -2.31
C ASP A 37 -3.46 -2.13 -1.50
N ASN A 38 -3.24 -2.55 -0.25
CA ASN A 38 -2.34 -1.85 0.67
C ASN A 38 -0.88 -1.87 0.16
N ARG A 39 -0.46 -2.96 -0.50
CA ARG A 39 0.89 -3.09 -1.08
C ARG A 39 1.06 -2.13 -2.24
N ALA A 40 0.06 -2.05 -3.12
CA ALA A 40 0.06 -1.10 -4.23
C ALA A 40 0.08 0.36 -3.75
N ALA A 41 -0.74 0.72 -2.76
CA ALA A 41 -0.78 2.06 -2.19
C ALA A 41 0.56 2.45 -1.54
N MET A 42 1.15 1.55 -0.74
CA MET A 42 2.41 1.83 -0.06
C MET A 42 3.59 1.97 -1.05
N ASN A 43 3.60 1.18 -2.12
CA ASN A 43 4.59 1.33 -3.20
C ASN A 43 4.49 2.71 -3.87
N ALA A 44 3.28 3.21 -4.13
CA ALA A 44 3.09 4.55 -4.71
C ALA A 44 3.56 5.67 -3.77
N ILE A 45 3.27 5.55 -2.47
CA ILE A 45 3.77 6.48 -1.44
C ILE A 45 5.31 6.46 -1.40
N PHE A 46 5.90 5.26 -1.36
CA PHE A 46 7.36 5.11 -1.34
C PHE A 46 8.03 5.70 -2.59
N PHE A 47 7.42 5.51 -3.75
CA PHE A 47 7.88 6.13 -5.00
C PHE A 47 7.89 7.66 -4.89
N LEU A 48 6.77 8.28 -4.48
CA LEU A 48 6.66 9.72 -4.33
C LEU A 48 7.70 10.29 -3.34
N LEU A 49 7.88 9.63 -2.19
CA LEU A 49 8.87 10.03 -1.19
C LEU A 49 10.30 9.98 -1.73
N ARG A 50 10.58 9.09 -2.68
CA ARG A 50 11.92 8.92 -3.24
C ARG A 50 12.19 9.84 -4.44
N THR A 51 11.17 10.17 -5.22
CA THR A 51 11.33 11.02 -6.42
C THR A 51 11.04 12.49 -6.16
N GLY A 52 10.37 12.83 -5.06
CA GLY A 52 10.20 14.21 -4.62
C GLY A 52 9.07 14.99 -5.28
N GLY A 53 8.12 14.32 -5.93
CA GLY A 53 6.82 14.86 -6.39
C GLY A 53 6.87 16.08 -7.30
#